data_AF-A0A9P9EB70-F1
#
_entry.id   AF-A0A9P9EB70-F1
#
_cell.length_a   1.000
_cell.length_b   1.000
_cell.length_c   1.000
_cell.angle_alpha   90.00
_cell.angle_beta   90.00
_cell.angle_gamma   90.00
#
_symmetry.space_group_name_H-M   'P 1'
#
loop_
_entity.id
_entity.type
_entity.pdbx_description
1 polymer ?
#
loop_
_entity_poly.entity_id
_entity_poly.type
_entity_poly.pdbx_seq_one_letter_code
_entity_poly.pdbx_strand_id
1 'polypeptide(L)'
;MFHMELLLHFSFAIYVPELDEDSSATSLILKTALTAPYLMHEVLALSARHLATIRPDNSGWYLHQAVDLQTKALTLFNNSHPNDSQDASVTRLLFSSILGRHILIDALAYRGPEFSQFLGRFIQGVRVHRGTRAVTQAHGWEDLLNSEIGPLMAKGIDLQRLQDPTPLHPHSQKLISQASSLSADERLACGTAVRMIETALDDVKSSDTSLFGLRIIFVWPILLPDEFLRLLEHQVPEAIAILGRYADLLQAGRHLWQIQDAGTYLSSIISDFSGSSEGM
;
A
#
# COMPACT_ATOMS: atom_id res chain seq x y z
N MET A 1 8.09 8.43 28.34
CA MET A 1 8.22 9.67 27.55
C MET A 1 8.23 9.39 26.05
N PHE A 2 9.12 8.54 25.51
CA PHE A 2 9.16 8.26 24.06
C PHE A 2 7.84 7.75 23.44
N HIS A 3 7.22 6.71 23.99
CA HIS A 3 5.93 6.23 23.44
C HIS A 3 4.82 7.30 23.50
N MET A 4 4.87 8.23 24.45
CA MET A 4 3.89 9.33 24.53
C MET A 4 4.13 10.35 23.41
N GLU A 5 5.39 10.62 23.07
CA GLU A 5 5.73 11.44 21.89
C GLU A 5 5.17 10.80 20.61
N LEU A 6 5.43 9.51 20.40
CA LEU A 6 4.91 8.79 19.24
C LEU A 6 3.37 8.82 19.18
N LEU A 7 2.71 8.61 20.32
CA LEU A 7 1.26 8.64 20.42
C LEU A 7 0.67 10.01 20.08
N LEU A 8 1.28 11.09 20.62
CA LEU A 8 0.86 12.46 20.35
C LEU A 8 1.18 12.91 18.92
N HIS A 9 2.18 12.28 18.29
CA HIS A 9 2.53 12.52 16.89
C HIS A 9 1.52 11.91 15.92
N PHE A 10 0.88 10.79 16.27
CA PHE A 10 -0.05 10.10 15.38
C PHE A 10 -1.26 10.96 15.00
N SER A 11 -1.61 10.94 13.71
CA SER A 11 -2.84 11.50 13.18
C SER A 11 -3.31 10.75 11.94
N PHE A 12 -4.58 10.90 11.59
CA PHE A 12 -5.12 10.33 10.36
C PHE A 12 -4.43 10.91 9.12
N ALA A 13 -4.01 12.18 9.14
CA ALA A 13 -3.25 12.77 8.03
C ALA A 13 -1.85 12.14 7.85
N ILE A 14 -1.25 11.57 8.90
CA ILE A 14 -0.02 10.78 8.76
C ILE A 14 -0.34 9.40 8.18
N TYR A 15 -1.41 8.78 8.67
CA TYR A 15 -1.82 7.46 8.24
C TYR A 15 -2.48 7.42 6.85
N VAL A 16 -3.12 8.48 6.36
CA VAL A 16 -3.77 8.54 5.04
C VAL A 16 -3.68 9.99 4.50
N PRO A 17 -2.48 10.49 4.16
CA PRO A 17 -2.27 11.87 3.69
C PRO A 17 -2.98 12.21 2.37
N GLU A 18 -3.41 11.20 1.62
CA GLU A 18 -4.21 11.32 0.40
C GLU A 18 -5.72 11.50 0.67
N LEU A 19 -6.11 11.71 1.93
CA LEU A 19 -7.44 12.11 2.35
C LEU A 19 -7.36 13.39 3.18
N ASP A 20 -8.46 14.14 3.21
CA ASP A 20 -8.59 15.28 4.11
C ASP A 20 -8.42 14.85 5.56
N GLU A 21 -7.87 15.75 6.38
CA GLU A 21 -7.69 15.49 7.79
C GLU A 21 -9.03 15.13 8.46
N ASP A 22 -9.01 14.03 9.20
CA ASP A 22 -10.17 13.54 9.92
C ASP A 22 -9.78 13.27 11.38
N SER A 23 -10.10 14.25 12.23
CA SER A 23 -9.88 14.15 13.67
C SER A 23 -10.76 13.07 14.32
N SER A 24 -11.93 12.79 13.75
CA SER A 24 -12.81 11.72 14.23
C SER A 24 -12.21 10.35 13.94
N ALA A 25 -11.61 10.17 12.75
CA ALA A 25 -10.86 8.97 12.40
C ALA A 25 -9.63 8.76 13.29
N THR A 26 -8.88 9.85 13.54
CA THR A 26 -7.75 9.82 14.47
C THR A 26 -8.21 9.35 15.85
N SER A 27 -9.27 9.95 16.38
CA SER A 27 -9.82 9.57 17.68
C SER A 27 -10.31 8.13 17.71
N LEU A 28 -10.94 7.64 16.63
CA LEU A 28 -11.42 6.27 16.53
C LEU A 28 -10.26 5.28 16.60
N ILE A 29 -9.26 5.44 15.75
CA ILE A 29 -8.07 4.57 15.70
C ILE A 29 -7.38 4.54 17.07
N LEU A 30 -7.18 5.71 17.70
CA LEU A 30 -6.54 5.79 19.02
C LEU A 30 -7.39 5.14 20.12
N LYS A 31 -8.71 5.32 20.12
CA LYS A 31 -9.61 4.67 21.09
C LYS A 31 -9.59 3.14 20.92
N THR A 32 -9.62 2.64 19.69
CA THR A 32 -9.49 1.21 19.43
C THR A 32 -8.11 0.69 19.83
N ALA A 33 -7.05 1.47 19.61
CA ALA A 33 -5.69 1.09 20.02
C ALA A 33 -5.55 0.97 21.55
N LEU A 34 -6.29 1.76 22.34
CA LEU A 34 -6.25 1.66 23.81
C LEU A 34 -6.73 0.31 24.34
N THR A 35 -7.63 -0.37 23.63
CA THR A 35 -8.15 -1.69 24.01
C THR A 35 -7.43 -2.85 23.31
N ALA A 36 -6.56 -2.55 22.35
CA ALA A 36 -5.88 -3.54 21.52
C ALA A 36 -4.35 -3.27 21.46
N PRO A 37 -3.56 -3.92 22.33
CA PRO A 37 -2.12 -3.66 22.43
C PRO A 37 -1.35 -3.82 21.11
N TYR A 38 -1.71 -4.79 20.27
CA TYR A 38 -1.07 -4.96 18.96
C TYR A 38 -1.30 -3.75 18.04
N LEU A 39 -2.53 -3.21 18.00
CA LEU A 39 -2.87 -2.02 17.23
C LEU A 39 -2.13 -0.79 17.76
N MET A 40 -2.05 -0.63 19.09
CA MET A 40 -1.27 0.45 19.70
C MET A 40 0.19 0.43 19.26
N HIS A 41 0.86 -0.74 19.32
CA HIS A 41 2.26 -0.81 18.91
C HIS A 41 2.44 -0.46 17.42
N GLU A 42 1.50 -0.85 16.55
CA GLU A 42 1.58 -0.50 15.12
C GLU A 42 1.36 0.99 14.85
N VAL A 43 0.43 1.62 15.56
CA VAL A 43 0.21 3.09 15.53
C VAL A 43 1.49 3.84 15.93
N LEU A 44 2.15 3.39 16.99
CA LEU A 44 3.41 3.97 17.44
C LEU A 44 4.53 3.71 16.42
N ALA A 45 4.57 2.50 15.83
CA ALA A 45 5.55 2.12 14.82
C ALA A 45 5.48 3.04 13.60
N LEU A 46 4.28 3.28 13.07
CA LEU A 46 4.07 4.20 11.94
C LEU A 46 4.45 5.64 12.31
N SER A 47 4.17 6.06 13.54
CA SER A 47 4.56 7.39 14.02
C SER A 47 6.07 7.57 14.08
N ALA A 48 6.79 6.55 14.59
CA ALA A 48 8.26 6.52 14.58
C ALA A 48 8.78 6.55 13.14
N ARG A 49 8.16 5.77 12.25
CA ARG A 49 8.53 5.70 10.84
C ARG A 49 8.39 7.05 10.12
N HIS A 50 7.34 7.82 10.43
CA HIS A 50 7.16 9.18 9.94
C HIS A 50 8.15 10.15 10.59
N LEU A 51 8.40 10.07 11.90
CA LEU A 51 9.39 10.92 12.57
C LEU A 51 10.79 10.77 11.97
N ALA A 52 11.15 9.58 11.50
CA ALA A 52 12.41 9.35 10.81
C ALA A 52 12.58 10.19 9.53
N THR A 53 11.49 10.61 8.87
CA THR A 53 11.55 11.44 7.65
C THR A 53 11.63 12.93 7.96
N ILE A 54 11.07 13.37 9.09
CA ILE A 54 11.04 14.79 9.49
C ILE A 54 12.13 15.17 10.51
N ARG A 55 12.84 14.19 11.09
CA ARG A 55 13.96 14.39 12.02
C ARG A 55 15.22 13.65 11.53
N PRO A 56 15.90 14.15 10.50
CA PRO A 56 17.01 13.44 9.85
C PRO A 56 18.16 13.13 10.81
N ASP A 57 18.45 14.01 11.77
CA ASP A 57 19.52 13.82 12.76
C ASP A 57 19.37 12.54 13.60
N ASN A 58 18.12 12.11 13.83
CA ASN A 58 17.78 10.92 14.61
C ASN A 58 17.09 9.84 13.77
N SER A 59 17.16 9.93 12.44
CA SER A 59 16.40 9.06 11.52
C SER A 59 16.65 7.57 11.79
N GLY A 60 17.92 7.17 11.93
CA GLY A 60 18.29 5.78 12.21
C GLY A 60 17.71 5.24 13.52
N TRP A 61 17.62 6.09 14.56
CA TRP A 61 17.01 5.69 15.82
C TRP A 61 15.49 5.49 15.68
N TYR A 62 14.79 6.43 15.04
CA TYR A 62 13.35 6.31 14.79
C TYR A 62 13.01 5.09 13.89
N LEU A 63 13.82 4.79 12.88
CA LEU A 63 13.67 3.60 12.05
C LEU A 63 13.83 2.32 12.88
N HIS A 64 14.82 2.26 13.77
CA HIS A 64 14.98 1.12 14.68
C HIS A 64 13.75 0.96 15.58
N GLN A 65 13.24 2.05 16.15
CA GLN A 65 12.05 2.03 16.99
C GLN A 65 10.80 1.57 16.20
N ALA A 66 10.66 2.00 14.94
CA ALA A 66 9.56 1.56 14.08
C ALA A 66 9.60 0.02 13.89
N VAL A 67 10.77 -0.55 13.62
CA VAL A 67 10.95 -2.00 13.45
C VAL A 67 10.65 -2.77 14.75
N ASP A 68 11.17 -2.31 15.89
CA ASP A 68 10.92 -2.96 17.20
C ASP A 68 9.43 -2.97 17.54
N LEU A 69 8.75 -1.83 17.34
CA LEU A 69 7.33 -1.67 17.63
C LEU A 69 6.47 -2.52 16.70
N GLN A 70 6.74 -2.53 15.39
CA GLN A 70 6.05 -3.38 14.42
C GLN A 70 6.23 -4.87 14.73
N THR A 71 7.45 -5.29 15.08
CA THR A 71 7.76 -6.68 15.46
C THR A 71 6.95 -7.11 16.70
N LYS A 72 6.86 -6.21 17.69
CA LYS A 72 6.05 -6.45 18.90
C LYS A 72 4.56 -6.47 18.60
N ALA A 73 4.09 -5.58 17.72
CA ALA A 73 2.70 -5.54 17.26
C ALA A 73 2.30 -6.88 16.61
N LEU A 74 3.11 -7.39 15.68
CA LEU A 74 2.93 -8.70 15.05
C LEU A 74 2.93 -9.85 16.05
N THR A 75 3.86 -9.85 17.00
CA THR A 75 3.93 -10.87 18.05
C THR A 75 2.66 -10.91 18.89
N LEU A 76 2.17 -9.73 19.32
CA LEU A 76 0.94 -9.61 20.10
C LEU A 76 -0.29 -10.02 19.27
N PHE A 77 -0.35 -9.64 17.99
CA PHE A 77 -1.44 -10.00 17.10
C PHE A 77 -1.53 -11.52 16.88
N ASN A 78 -0.40 -12.17 16.59
CA ASN A 78 -0.33 -13.61 16.37
C ASN A 78 -0.71 -14.43 17.62
N ASN A 79 -0.49 -13.86 18.80
CA ASN A 79 -0.87 -14.49 20.08
C ASN A 79 -2.31 -14.15 20.52
N SER A 80 -3.05 -13.33 19.77
CA SER A 80 -4.43 -12.93 20.12
C SER A 80 -5.46 -13.92 19.55
N HIS A 81 -6.38 -14.44 20.37
CA HIS A 81 -7.39 -15.38 19.88
C HIS A 81 -8.55 -14.65 19.18
N PRO A 82 -9.12 -15.20 18.10
CA PRO A 82 -10.25 -14.59 17.38
C PRO A 82 -11.50 -14.37 18.23
N ASN A 83 -11.68 -15.18 19.28
CA ASN A 83 -12.87 -15.17 20.14
C ASN A 83 -12.81 -14.17 21.31
N ASP A 84 -11.72 -13.40 21.44
CA ASP A 84 -11.50 -12.56 22.63
C ASP A 84 -12.27 -11.22 22.63
N SER A 85 -12.98 -10.84 21.56
CA SER A 85 -13.90 -9.68 21.59
C SER A 85 -14.94 -9.66 20.45
N GLN A 86 -16.10 -9.04 20.73
CA GLN A 86 -17.12 -8.71 19.73
C GLN A 86 -16.65 -7.69 18.68
N ASP A 87 -15.63 -6.88 19.01
CA ASP A 87 -14.99 -5.88 18.13
C ASP A 87 -13.68 -6.37 17.49
N ALA A 88 -13.44 -7.69 17.48
CA ALA A 88 -12.22 -8.28 16.95
C ALA A 88 -12.05 -7.98 15.44
N SER A 89 -13.12 -7.94 14.66
CA SER A 89 -13.07 -7.73 13.21
C SER A 89 -12.57 -6.34 12.83
N VAL A 90 -13.17 -5.30 13.41
CA VAL A 90 -12.81 -3.89 13.20
C VAL A 90 -11.37 -3.63 13.63
N THR A 91 -11.00 -4.09 14.82
CA THR A 91 -9.66 -3.93 15.36
C THR A 91 -8.61 -4.65 14.51
N ARG A 92 -8.88 -5.89 14.11
CA ARG A 92 -7.98 -6.67 13.24
C ARG A 92 -7.88 -6.05 11.85
N LEU A 93 -8.96 -5.47 11.32
CA LEU A 93 -8.94 -4.78 10.04
C LEU A 93 -8.10 -3.50 10.10
N LEU A 94 -8.30 -2.66 11.13
CA LEU A 94 -7.49 -1.46 11.36
C LEU A 94 -6.00 -1.83 11.50
N PHE A 95 -5.68 -2.83 12.32
CA PHE A 95 -4.31 -3.30 12.47
C PHE A 95 -3.72 -3.77 11.14
N SER A 96 -4.43 -4.63 10.41
CA SER A 96 -3.96 -5.17 9.13
C SER A 96 -3.78 -4.09 8.07
N SER A 97 -4.63 -3.06 8.09
CA SER A 97 -4.58 -1.92 7.16
C SER A 97 -3.38 -1.01 7.46
N ILE A 98 -3.18 -0.63 8.73
CA ILE A 98 -2.03 0.19 9.14
C ILE A 98 -0.72 -0.56 8.90
N LEU A 99 -0.64 -1.83 9.28
CA LEU A 99 0.53 -2.68 9.07
C LEU A 99 0.85 -2.84 7.58
N GLY A 100 -0.16 -3.16 6.76
CA GLY A 100 0.02 -3.34 5.31
C GLY A 100 0.56 -2.07 4.65
N ARG A 101 0.05 -0.91 5.07
CA ARG A 101 0.54 0.40 4.61
C ARG A 101 1.97 0.66 5.10
N HIS A 102 2.29 0.36 6.36
CA HIS A 102 3.64 0.50 6.92
C HIS A 102 4.68 -0.34 6.15
N ILE A 103 4.38 -1.62 5.90
CA ILE A 103 5.30 -2.49 5.15
C ILE A 103 5.48 -2.01 3.71
N LEU A 104 4.42 -1.49 3.07
CA LEU A 104 4.53 -0.90 1.74
C LEU A 104 5.45 0.33 1.75
N ILE A 105 5.35 1.20 2.76
CA ILE A 105 6.26 2.36 2.92
C ILE A 105 7.72 1.89 3.01
N ASP A 106 7.99 0.85 3.78
CA ASP A 106 9.35 0.31 3.94
C ASP A 106 9.87 -0.33 2.65
N ALA A 107 9.00 -1.04 1.92
CA ALA A 107 9.35 -1.57 0.60
C ALA A 107 9.68 -0.45 -0.40
N LEU A 108 8.87 0.62 -0.43
CA LEU A 108 9.08 1.77 -1.31
C LEU A 108 10.30 2.61 -0.93
N ALA A 109 10.68 2.63 0.36
CA ALA A 109 11.87 3.33 0.85
C ALA A 109 13.16 2.52 0.73
N TYR A 110 13.09 1.26 0.31
CA TYR A 110 14.27 0.42 0.13
C TYR A 110 15.15 0.94 -1.02
N ARG A 111 16.46 1.07 -0.77
CA ARG A 111 17.47 1.58 -1.73
C ARG A 111 18.60 0.56 -1.91
N GLY A 112 18.25 -0.68 -2.22
CA GLY A 112 19.23 -1.72 -2.54
C GLY A 112 19.74 -1.65 -3.99
N PRO A 113 20.83 -2.35 -4.31
CA PRO A 113 21.41 -2.31 -5.64
C PRO A 113 20.66 -3.17 -6.68
N GLU A 114 19.87 -4.14 -6.24
CA GLU A 114 19.27 -5.16 -7.11
C GLU A 114 17.75 -5.04 -7.19
N PHE A 115 17.22 -5.05 -8.42
CA PHE A 115 15.78 -5.03 -8.68
C PHE A 115 15.05 -6.19 -8.00
N SER A 116 15.63 -7.39 -8.02
CA SER A 116 15.07 -8.60 -7.39
C SER A 116 14.84 -8.43 -5.89
N GLN A 117 15.74 -7.74 -5.18
CA GLN A 117 15.63 -7.50 -3.74
C GLN A 117 14.52 -6.49 -3.43
N PHE A 118 14.40 -5.42 -4.23
CA PHE A 118 13.26 -4.51 -4.14
C PHE A 118 11.95 -5.25 -4.39
N LEU A 119 11.89 -6.02 -5.48
CA LEU A 119 10.68 -6.71 -5.92
C LEU A 119 10.22 -7.74 -4.89
N GLY A 120 11.14 -8.50 -4.30
CA GLY A 120 10.83 -9.45 -3.22
C GLY A 120 10.20 -8.77 -2.01
N ARG A 121 10.74 -7.62 -1.58
CA ARG A 121 10.16 -6.82 -0.48
C ARG A 121 8.79 -6.26 -0.83
N PHE A 122 8.64 -5.73 -2.04
CA PHE A 122 7.37 -5.20 -2.53
C PHE A 122 6.29 -6.28 -2.54
N ILE A 123 6.57 -7.45 -3.12
CA ILE A 123 5.62 -8.58 -3.20
C ILE A 123 5.30 -9.13 -1.80
N GLN A 124 6.29 -9.24 -0.92
CA GLN A 124 6.05 -9.61 0.48
C GLN A 124 5.11 -8.61 1.15
N GLY A 125 5.34 -7.31 0.96
CA GLY A 125 4.46 -6.25 1.45
C GLY A 125 3.05 -6.36 0.90
N VAL A 126 2.91 -6.61 -0.41
CA VAL A 126 1.61 -6.83 -1.06
C VAL A 126 0.87 -8.01 -0.41
N ARG A 127 1.54 -9.14 -0.20
CA ARG A 127 0.94 -10.34 0.40
C ARG A 127 0.47 -10.10 1.84
N VAL A 128 1.27 -9.39 2.66
CA VAL A 128 0.86 -9.02 4.01
C VAL A 128 -0.31 -8.05 3.99
N HIS A 129 -0.27 -7.04 3.11
CA HIS A 129 -1.34 -6.06 2.98
C HIS A 129 -2.66 -6.73 2.53
N ARG A 130 -2.59 -7.75 1.67
CA ARG A 130 -3.75 -8.59 1.29
C ARG A 130 -4.31 -9.43 2.43
N GLY A 131 -3.61 -9.61 3.54
CA GLY A 131 -4.17 -10.20 4.75
C GLY A 131 -5.43 -9.47 5.23
N THR A 132 -5.57 -8.17 4.91
CA THR A 132 -6.82 -7.41 5.12
C THR A 132 -8.03 -8.03 4.41
N ARG A 133 -7.85 -8.63 3.22
CA ARG A 133 -8.93 -9.29 2.47
C ARG A 133 -9.47 -10.51 3.22
N ALA A 134 -8.63 -11.24 3.95
CA ALA A 134 -9.09 -12.36 4.76
C ALA A 134 -9.99 -11.89 5.91
N VAL A 135 -9.68 -10.73 6.51
CA VAL A 135 -10.52 -10.12 7.55
C VAL A 135 -11.86 -9.65 6.97
N THR A 136 -11.86 -9.01 5.80
CA THR A 136 -13.11 -8.56 5.16
C THR A 136 -13.97 -9.71 4.65
N GLN A 137 -13.37 -10.80 4.16
CA GLN A 137 -14.08 -12.01 3.75
C GLN A 137 -14.69 -12.77 4.93
N ALA A 138 -14.01 -12.81 6.08
CA ALA A 138 -14.50 -13.53 7.26
C ALA A 138 -15.70 -12.86 7.95
N HIS A 139 -15.81 -11.54 7.84
CA HIS A 139 -16.78 -10.74 8.60
C HIS A 139 -17.86 -10.06 7.76
N GLY A 140 -17.85 -10.24 6.44
CA GLY A 140 -18.81 -9.61 5.54
C GLY A 140 -18.51 -8.12 5.30
N TRP A 141 -18.45 -7.71 4.04
CA TRP A 141 -18.18 -6.32 3.66
C TRP A 141 -19.26 -5.35 4.16
N GLU A 142 -20.53 -5.76 4.14
CA GLU A 142 -21.67 -4.95 4.56
C GLU A 142 -21.66 -4.68 6.07
N ASP A 143 -21.30 -5.66 6.89
CA ASP A 143 -21.22 -5.51 8.34
C ASP A 143 -20.12 -4.52 8.75
N LEU A 144 -18.98 -4.56 8.04
CA LEU A 144 -17.89 -3.61 8.23
C LEU A 144 -18.29 -2.19 7.81
N LEU A 145 -19.03 -2.04 6.70
CA LEU A 145 -19.57 -0.73 6.28
C LEU A 145 -20.59 -0.16 7.27
N ASN A 146 -21.31 -1.01 8.00
CA ASN A 146 -22.27 -0.61 9.02
C ASN A 146 -21.64 -0.39 10.41
N SER A 147 -20.35 -0.70 10.57
CA SER A 147 -19.61 -0.52 11.83
C SER A 147 -19.09 0.92 12.01
N GLU A 148 -18.47 1.20 13.16
CA GLU A 148 -17.89 2.52 13.46
C GLU A 148 -16.79 2.96 12.46
N ILE A 149 -16.14 2.02 11.76
CA ILE A 149 -15.15 2.31 10.71
C ILE A 149 -15.77 2.43 9.31
N GLY A 150 -17.07 2.21 9.15
CA GLY A 150 -17.78 2.33 7.88
C GLY A 150 -17.51 3.65 7.14
N PRO A 151 -17.57 4.82 7.81
CA PRO A 151 -17.22 6.10 7.21
C PRO A 151 -15.78 6.16 6.68
N LEU A 152 -14.81 5.51 7.35
CA LEU A 152 -13.43 5.43 6.89
C LEU A 152 -13.29 4.57 5.64
N MET A 153 -13.98 3.43 5.63
CA MET A 153 -13.98 2.50 4.49
C MET A 153 -14.62 3.13 3.25
N ALA A 154 -15.73 3.86 3.42
CA ALA A 154 -16.42 4.56 2.34
C ALA A 154 -15.56 5.67 1.71
N LYS A 155 -14.69 6.34 2.49
CA LYS A 155 -13.76 7.35 1.97
C LYS A 155 -12.59 6.73 1.19
N GLY A 156 -12.15 5.55 1.60
CA GLY A 156 -10.94 4.90 1.08
C GLY A 156 -11.11 4.27 -0.31
N ILE A 157 -12.33 3.88 -0.70
CA ILE A 157 -12.53 3.12 -1.95
C ILE A 157 -13.75 3.63 -2.74
N ASP A 158 -13.49 4.46 -3.75
CA ASP A 158 -14.47 4.71 -4.82
C ASP A 158 -14.42 3.54 -5.81
N LEU A 159 -15.02 2.42 -5.39
CA LEU A 159 -15.11 1.20 -6.21
C LEU A 159 -15.89 1.45 -7.50
N GLN A 160 -16.80 2.44 -7.54
CA GLN A 160 -17.61 2.73 -8.70
C GLN A 160 -16.74 3.26 -9.86
N ARG A 161 -15.77 4.14 -9.57
CA ARG A 161 -14.80 4.59 -10.59
C ARG A 161 -13.84 3.48 -11.06
N LEU A 162 -13.67 2.42 -10.26
CA LEU A 162 -12.93 1.22 -10.66
C LEU A 162 -13.80 0.21 -11.44
N GLN A 163 -15.13 0.31 -11.33
CA GLN A 163 -16.11 -0.56 -11.99
C GLN A 163 -16.54 -0.07 -13.37
N ASP A 164 -16.30 1.21 -13.71
CA ASP A 164 -16.53 1.77 -15.05
C ASP A 164 -15.19 1.99 -15.78
N PRO A 165 -14.54 0.92 -16.27
CA PRO A 165 -13.18 0.94 -16.74
C PRO A 165 -13.02 1.81 -17.99
N THR A 166 -12.18 2.85 -17.88
CA THR A 166 -11.66 3.53 -19.07
C THR A 166 -10.95 2.52 -20.00
N PRO A 167 -11.05 2.70 -21.33
CA PRO A 167 -10.27 1.89 -22.26
C PRO A 167 -8.78 2.00 -21.94
N LEU A 168 -8.05 0.90 -22.12
CA LEU A 168 -6.60 0.91 -21.99
C LEU A 168 -6.00 1.91 -22.97
N HIS A 169 -4.94 2.60 -22.56
CA HIS A 169 -4.21 3.44 -23.49
C HIS A 169 -3.59 2.58 -24.60
N PRO A 170 -3.44 3.13 -25.83
CA PRO A 170 -2.99 2.35 -26.99
C PRO A 170 -1.66 1.61 -26.78
N HIS A 171 -0.73 2.21 -26.03
CA HIS A 171 0.57 1.62 -25.73
C HIS A 171 0.46 0.36 -24.84
N SER A 172 -0.32 0.41 -23.76
CA SER A 172 -0.56 -0.73 -22.87
C SER A 172 -1.40 -1.81 -23.56
N GLN A 173 -2.38 -1.42 -24.37
CA GLN A 173 -3.14 -2.37 -25.18
C GLN A 173 -2.23 -3.10 -26.18
N LYS A 174 -1.31 -2.38 -26.82
CA LYS A 174 -0.32 -2.97 -27.73
C LYS A 174 0.63 -3.91 -26.98
N LEU A 175 1.17 -3.49 -25.83
CA LEU A 175 2.03 -4.32 -24.97
C LEU A 175 1.37 -5.68 -24.67
N ILE A 176 0.13 -5.66 -24.19
CA ILE A 176 -0.59 -6.88 -23.80
C ILE A 176 -0.99 -7.74 -25.00
N SER A 177 -1.43 -7.12 -26.09
CA SER A 177 -1.85 -7.87 -27.29
C SER A 177 -0.69 -8.52 -28.04
N GLN A 178 0.51 -7.95 -27.94
CA GLN A 178 1.72 -8.49 -28.57
C GLN A 178 2.47 -9.51 -27.70
N ALA A 179 2.09 -9.64 -26.43
CA ALA A 179 2.66 -10.60 -25.49
C ALA A 179 2.23 -12.04 -25.83
N SER A 180 2.90 -12.66 -26.79
CA SER A 180 2.57 -14.00 -27.32
C SER A 180 2.83 -15.13 -26.32
N SER A 181 3.76 -14.92 -25.37
CA SER A 181 4.11 -15.83 -24.28
C SER A 181 3.03 -15.92 -23.19
N LEU A 182 2.18 -14.89 -23.05
CA LEU A 182 1.13 -14.86 -22.04
C LEU A 182 -0.12 -15.64 -22.48
N SER A 183 -0.67 -16.41 -21.55
CA SER A 183 -2.01 -17.00 -21.67
C SER A 183 -3.10 -15.92 -21.67
N ALA A 184 -4.33 -16.32 -22.01
CA ALA A 184 -5.48 -15.39 -21.99
C ALA A 184 -5.73 -14.80 -20.60
N ASP A 185 -5.60 -15.63 -19.55
CA ASP A 185 -5.82 -15.21 -18.15
C ASP A 185 -4.72 -14.25 -17.67
N GLU A 186 -3.47 -14.51 -18.05
CA GLU A 186 -2.34 -13.61 -17.75
C GLU A 186 -2.49 -12.25 -18.45
N ARG A 187 -2.94 -12.24 -19.72
CA ARG A 187 -3.25 -10.98 -20.43
C ARG A 187 -4.38 -10.22 -19.76
N LEU A 188 -5.43 -10.90 -19.32
CA LEU A 188 -6.54 -10.30 -18.58
C LEU A 188 -6.06 -9.70 -17.25
N ALA A 189 -5.18 -10.43 -16.54
CA ALA A 189 -4.59 -9.97 -15.29
C ALA A 189 -3.72 -8.72 -15.47
N CYS A 190 -2.83 -8.71 -16.47
CA CYS A 190 -2.05 -7.54 -16.86
C CYS A 190 -2.96 -6.36 -17.23
N GLY A 191 -4.00 -6.61 -18.04
CA GLY A 191 -4.96 -5.59 -18.45
C GLY A 191 -5.74 -5.00 -17.29
N THR A 192 -6.06 -5.79 -16.27
CA THR A 192 -6.71 -5.31 -15.04
C THR A 192 -5.76 -4.44 -14.23
N ALA A 193 -4.53 -4.91 -14.00
CA ALA A 193 -3.53 -4.20 -13.21
C ALA A 193 -3.15 -2.85 -13.83
N VAL A 194 -2.84 -2.81 -15.13
CA VAL A 194 -2.40 -1.57 -15.78
C VAL A 194 -3.52 -0.55 -15.92
N ARG A 195 -4.76 -1.00 -16.13
CA ARG A 195 -5.91 -0.10 -16.26
C ARG A 195 -6.14 0.73 -15.01
N MET A 196 -6.05 0.12 -13.83
CA MET A 196 -6.18 0.84 -12.57
C MET A 196 -5.17 1.98 -12.45
N ILE A 197 -3.91 1.73 -12.86
CA ILE A 197 -2.85 2.74 -12.87
C ILE A 197 -3.15 3.85 -13.88
N GLU A 198 -3.58 3.49 -15.10
CA GLU A 198 -3.89 4.47 -16.14
C GLU A 198 -5.08 5.36 -15.74
N THR A 199 -6.16 4.78 -15.21
CA THR A 199 -7.29 5.54 -14.66
C THR A 199 -6.84 6.49 -13.56
N ALA A 200 -5.94 6.06 -12.67
CA ALA A 200 -5.38 6.90 -11.62
C ALA A 200 -4.51 8.04 -12.16
N LEU A 201 -3.64 7.75 -13.12
CA LEU A 201 -2.78 8.74 -13.76
C LEU A 201 -3.58 9.78 -14.55
N ASP A 202 -4.64 9.36 -15.23
CA ASP A 202 -5.53 10.28 -15.95
C ASP A 202 -6.32 11.16 -14.97
N ASP A 203 -6.79 10.60 -13.85
CA ASP A 203 -7.46 11.35 -12.79
C ASP A 203 -6.53 12.45 -12.21
N VAL A 204 -5.28 12.10 -11.86
CA VAL A 204 -4.28 13.07 -11.36
C VAL A 204 -3.99 14.19 -12.36
N LYS A 205 -4.02 13.91 -13.67
CA LYS A 205 -3.80 14.93 -14.70
C LYS A 205 -5.02 15.82 -14.92
N SER A 206 -6.22 15.28 -14.72
CA SER A 206 -7.48 15.95 -15.06
C SER A 206 -7.95 16.96 -14.02
N SER A 207 -7.46 16.85 -12.78
CA SER A 207 -7.89 17.67 -11.65
C SER A 207 -6.73 17.98 -10.72
N ASP A 208 -6.48 19.26 -10.46
CA ASP A 208 -5.51 19.71 -9.45
C ASP A 208 -5.94 19.32 -8.02
N THR A 209 -7.19 18.90 -7.81
CA THR A 209 -7.75 18.56 -6.49
C THR A 209 -8.23 17.12 -6.33
N SER A 210 -8.15 16.27 -7.36
CA SER A 210 -8.59 14.88 -7.22
C SER A 210 -7.52 14.04 -6.52
N LEU A 211 -7.80 13.66 -5.28
CA LEU A 211 -6.97 12.73 -4.52
C LEU A 211 -7.24 11.26 -4.89
N PHE A 212 -8.22 10.98 -5.74
CA PHE A 212 -8.59 9.60 -6.10
C PHE A 212 -7.41 8.85 -6.73
N GLY A 213 -6.73 9.43 -7.71
CA GLY A 213 -5.58 8.78 -8.34
C GLY A 213 -4.42 8.52 -7.35
N LEU A 214 -4.22 9.38 -6.35
CA LEU A 214 -3.21 9.16 -5.30
C LEU A 214 -3.60 8.00 -4.36
N ARG A 215 -4.89 7.79 -4.08
CA ARG A 215 -5.37 6.64 -3.29
C ARG A 215 -5.02 5.30 -3.96
N ILE A 216 -5.02 5.26 -5.29
CA ILE A 216 -4.67 4.05 -6.04
C ILE A 216 -3.24 3.59 -5.76
N ILE A 217 -2.32 4.46 -5.36
CA ILE A 217 -0.96 4.05 -4.94
C ILE A 217 -1.00 2.95 -3.87
N PHE A 218 -1.90 3.10 -2.88
CA PHE A 218 -1.99 2.20 -1.72
C PHE A 218 -3.03 1.08 -1.93
N VAL A 219 -4.05 1.33 -2.76
CA VAL A 219 -5.10 0.35 -3.08
C VAL A 219 -4.65 -0.66 -4.14
N TRP A 220 -3.87 -0.23 -5.14
CA TRP A 220 -3.44 -1.07 -6.26
C TRP A 220 -2.77 -2.37 -5.82
N PRO A 221 -1.79 -2.38 -4.89
CA PRO A 221 -1.19 -3.62 -4.37
C PRO A 221 -2.23 -4.62 -3.83
N ILE A 222 -3.27 -4.14 -3.16
CA ILE A 222 -4.30 -4.97 -2.53
C ILE A 222 -5.16 -5.67 -3.60
N LEU A 223 -5.43 -4.99 -4.71
CA LEU A 223 -6.38 -5.42 -5.74
C LEU A 223 -5.77 -6.17 -6.93
N LEU A 224 -4.43 -6.31 -7.02
CA LEU A 224 -3.82 -7.06 -8.13
C LEU A 224 -4.42 -8.48 -8.26
N PRO A 225 -4.64 -8.99 -9.49
CA PRO A 225 -4.92 -10.40 -9.69
C PRO A 225 -3.75 -11.29 -9.21
N ASP A 226 -4.02 -12.50 -8.73
CA ASP A 226 -2.98 -13.42 -8.27
C ASP A 226 -2.10 -13.90 -9.44
N GLU A 227 -2.68 -14.04 -10.64
CA GLU A 227 -1.98 -14.27 -11.90
C GLU A 227 -0.92 -13.19 -12.15
N PHE A 228 -1.28 -11.91 -11.98
CA PHE A 228 -0.35 -10.80 -12.19
C PHE A 228 0.78 -10.80 -11.17
N LEU A 229 0.49 -11.11 -9.90
CA LEU A 229 1.52 -11.28 -8.88
C LEU A 229 2.49 -12.40 -9.24
N ARG A 230 2.01 -13.55 -9.74
CA ARG A 230 2.88 -14.62 -10.23
C ARG A 230 3.77 -14.13 -11.37
N LEU A 231 3.25 -13.36 -12.32
CA LEU A 231 4.07 -12.80 -13.40
C LEU A 231 5.17 -11.86 -12.87
N LEU A 232 4.85 -11.02 -11.88
CA LEU A 232 5.85 -10.18 -11.20
C LEU A 232 6.91 -11.03 -10.49
N GLU A 233 6.52 -12.07 -9.76
CA GLU A 233 7.44 -12.98 -9.07
C GLU A 233 8.43 -13.65 -10.04
N HIS A 234 7.95 -14.02 -11.22
CA HIS A 234 8.77 -14.60 -12.29
C HIS A 234 9.45 -13.55 -13.17
N GLN A 235 9.35 -12.26 -12.81
CA GLN A 235 10.01 -11.16 -13.52
C GLN A 235 9.65 -11.13 -15.02
N VAL A 236 8.40 -11.45 -15.35
CA VAL A 236 7.94 -11.47 -16.74
C VAL A 236 7.96 -10.02 -17.30
N PRO A 237 8.52 -9.78 -18.51
CA PRO A 237 8.75 -8.44 -19.02
C PRO A 237 7.52 -7.53 -19.04
N GLU A 238 6.36 -8.06 -19.41
CA GLU A 238 5.10 -7.31 -19.43
C GLU A 238 4.68 -6.86 -18.03
N ALA A 239 4.87 -7.70 -17.03
CA ALA A 239 4.55 -7.35 -15.64
C ALA A 239 5.52 -6.29 -15.09
N ILE A 240 6.81 -6.39 -15.43
CA ILE A 240 7.81 -5.36 -15.08
C ILE A 240 7.50 -4.03 -15.76
N ALA A 241 7.10 -4.04 -17.04
CA ALA A 241 6.69 -2.83 -17.75
C ALA A 241 5.48 -2.16 -17.06
N ILE A 242 4.51 -2.93 -16.58
CA ILE A 242 3.38 -2.43 -15.80
C ILE A 242 3.83 -1.89 -14.42
N LEU A 243 4.81 -2.53 -13.78
CA LEU A 243 5.44 -1.98 -12.57
C LEU A 243 6.16 -0.65 -12.84
N GLY A 244 6.71 -0.46 -14.03
CA GLY A 244 7.22 0.83 -14.51
C GLY A 244 6.12 1.90 -14.59
N ARG A 245 4.90 1.54 -15.03
CA ARG A 245 3.74 2.45 -14.98
C ARG A 245 3.34 2.79 -13.53
N TYR A 246 3.48 1.84 -12.61
CA TYR A 246 3.27 2.11 -11.17
C TYR A 246 4.31 3.11 -10.64
N ALA A 247 5.55 3.07 -11.12
CA ALA A 247 6.58 4.06 -10.78
C ALA A 247 6.17 5.49 -11.21
N ASP A 248 5.52 5.66 -12.37
CA ASP A 248 4.96 6.96 -12.77
C ASP A 248 3.88 7.45 -11.80
N LEU A 249 3.03 6.55 -11.32
CA LEU A 249 1.99 6.88 -10.34
C LEU A 249 2.61 7.27 -8.98
N LEU A 250 3.65 6.56 -8.55
CA LEU A 250 4.44 6.94 -7.37
C LEU A 250 5.07 8.33 -7.56
N GLN A 251 5.60 8.63 -8.75
CA GLN A 251 6.18 9.94 -9.06
C GLN A 251 5.15 11.08 -8.97
N ALA A 252 3.89 10.82 -9.33
CA ALA A 252 2.79 11.76 -9.12
C ALA A 252 2.53 12.00 -7.63
N GLY A 253 2.62 10.96 -6.80
CA GLY A 253 2.49 11.01 -5.34
C GLY A 253 3.75 11.41 -4.56
N ARG A 254 4.82 11.88 -5.20
CA ARG A 254 6.13 12.18 -4.56
C ARG A 254 6.09 13.15 -3.37
N HIS A 255 5.04 13.97 -3.28
CA HIS A 255 4.84 14.93 -2.20
C HIS A 255 4.33 14.26 -0.90
N LEU A 256 3.81 13.04 -1.00
CA LEU A 256 3.44 12.24 0.16
C LEU A 256 4.70 11.74 0.85
N TRP A 257 4.76 11.92 2.18
CA TRP A 257 5.93 11.56 3.01
C TRP A 257 6.37 10.09 2.88
N GLN A 258 5.45 9.25 2.43
CA GLN A 258 5.59 7.81 2.28
C GLN A 258 6.21 7.37 0.97
N ILE A 259 6.12 8.24 -0.04
CA ILE A 259 6.49 7.92 -1.41
C ILE A 259 7.83 8.58 -1.72
N GLN A 260 7.94 9.89 -1.48
CA GLN A 260 9.18 10.65 -1.70
C GLN A 260 9.76 10.35 -3.10
N ASP A 261 11.01 9.88 -3.16
CA ASP A 261 11.74 9.53 -4.38
C ASP A 261 11.48 8.10 -4.90
N ALA A 262 10.58 7.32 -4.29
CA ALA A 262 10.36 5.91 -4.63
C ALA A 262 10.01 5.68 -6.11
N GLY A 263 9.24 6.58 -6.73
CA GLY A 263 8.92 6.51 -8.15
C GLY A 263 10.17 6.63 -9.03
N THR A 264 10.98 7.66 -8.79
CA THR A 264 12.25 7.87 -9.53
C THR A 264 13.21 6.70 -9.33
N TYR A 265 13.36 6.21 -8.10
CA TYR A 265 14.20 5.06 -7.79
C TYR A 265 13.72 3.79 -8.52
N LEU A 266 12.42 3.49 -8.46
CA LEU A 266 11.85 2.31 -9.11
C LEU A 266 12.01 2.35 -10.63
N SER A 267 11.78 3.50 -11.27
CA SER A 267 12.02 3.68 -12.70
C SER A 267 13.49 3.45 -13.07
N SER A 268 14.43 3.97 -12.26
CA SER A 268 15.87 3.78 -12.48
C SER A 268 16.25 2.31 -12.41
N ILE A 269 15.89 1.62 -11.33
CA ILE A 269 16.33 0.23 -11.12
C ILE A 269 15.68 -0.75 -12.10
N ILE A 270 14.46 -0.46 -12.60
CA ILE A 270 13.85 -1.21 -13.70
C ILE A 270 14.61 -0.99 -15.01
N SER A 271 15.01 0.25 -15.29
CA SER A 271 15.78 0.56 -16.51
C SER A 271 17.13 -0.15 -16.53
N ASP A 272 17.83 -0.16 -15.39
CA ASP A 272 19.11 -0.87 -15.24
C ASP A 272 18.95 -2.40 -15.39
N PHE A 273 17.87 -2.96 -14.83
CA PHE A 273 17.53 -4.37 -14.97
C PHE A 273 17.26 -4.75 -16.43
N SER A 274 16.41 -3.99 -17.13
CA SER A 274 16.06 -4.24 -18.53
C SER A 274 17.27 -4.09 -19.45
N GLY A 275 18.10 -3.06 -19.25
CA GLY A 275 19.33 -2.86 -20.03
C GLY A 275 20.38 -3.95 -19.83
N SER A 276 20.43 -4.55 -18.63
CA SER A 276 21.32 -5.70 -18.36
C SER A 276 20.83 -6.99 -19.00
N SER A 277 19.51 -7.14 -19.18
CA SER A 277 18.90 -8.34 -19.77
C SER A 277 19.00 -8.41 -21.30
N GLU A 278 19.12 -7.27 -21.99
CA GLU A 278 19.30 -7.21 -23.45
C GLU A 278 20.76 -7.48 -23.89
N GLY A 279 21.72 -7.44 -22.95
CA GLY A 279 23.15 -7.63 -23.21
C GLY A 279 23.66 -9.07 -23.04
N MET A 280 22.78 -10.04 -22.76
CA MET A 280 23.12 -11.44 -22.46
C MET A 280 22.44 -12.40 -23.45
#